data_AF-A0A8S3U2C4-F1
#
_entry.id   AF-A0A8S3U2C4-F1
#
_cell.length_a   1.000
_cell.length_b   1.000
_cell.length_c   1.000
_cell.angle_alpha   90.00
_cell.angle_beta   90.00
_cell.angle_gamma   90.00
#
_symmetry.space_group_name_H-M   'P 1'
#
loop_
_entity.id
_entity.type
_entity.pdbx_description
1 polymer ?
#
loop_
_entity_poly.entity_id
_entity_poly.type
_entity_poly.pdbx_seq_one_letter_code
_entity_poly.pdbx_strand_id
1 'polypeptide(L)'
;MVTLVTLVTCKNPCNHDVTMATPLFMASRLHKFFSVTMNSYGQNRGMKRKANVLLERPKEVGIMQYAQSRANEIEALAEEIKKNTGARKVFQSLPIHMRRRAMSHNIKRLPRRLQNIARKEYDKITSNPKRPSRRHRRRPKNLLEEYQRRQRKHIWLETHIWHAKRFKMEDRWGYRIPLHSTDKSIKACYRATQNYCQIQVNVYIRIKRVNVYI
;
A
#
# COMPACT_ATOMS: atom_id res chain seq x y z
N MET A 1 -5.60 -1.94 -35.24
CA MET A 1 -4.80 -1.16 -34.27
C MET A 1 -4.05 -2.17 -33.42
N VAL A 2 -2.72 -2.15 -33.42
CA VAL A 2 -1.92 -3.11 -32.64
C VAL A 2 -1.84 -2.59 -31.21
N THR A 3 -2.43 -3.30 -30.27
CA THR A 3 -2.33 -3.01 -28.83
C THR A 3 -0.90 -3.30 -28.39
N LEU A 4 -0.04 -2.29 -28.37
CA LEU A 4 1.33 -2.44 -27.87
C LEU A 4 1.28 -2.37 -26.35
N VAL A 5 1.01 -3.51 -25.71
CA VAL A 5 1.19 -3.66 -24.25
C VAL A 5 2.69 -3.67 -23.99
N THR A 6 3.25 -2.49 -23.74
CA THR A 6 4.64 -2.36 -23.30
C THR A 6 4.71 -2.84 -21.85
N LEU A 7 5.06 -4.11 -21.68
CA LEU A 7 5.52 -4.64 -20.40
C LEU A 7 6.90 -4.02 -20.15
N VAL A 8 6.94 -2.94 -19.35
CA VAL A 8 8.21 -2.49 -18.77
C VAL A 8 8.55 -3.49 -17.66
N THR A 9 9.17 -4.61 -18.03
CA THR A 9 9.78 -5.53 -17.07
C THR A 9 11.06 -4.88 -16.58
N CYS A 10 11.03 -4.25 -15.40
CA CYS A 10 12.27 -3.97 -14.67
C CYS A 10 12.76 -5.31 -14.10
N LYS A 11 13.60 -5.99 -14.88
CA LYS A 11 14.37 -7.14 -14.45
C LYS A 11 15.76 -6.56 -14.15
N ASN A 12 16.03 -6.21 -12.89
CA ASN A 12 17.40 -5.97 -12.46
C ASN A 12 17.99 -7.34 -12.08
N PRO A 13 18.87 -7.95 -12.91
CA PRO A 13 19.73 -9.00 -12.41
C PRO A 13 20.76 -8.34 -11.49
N CYS A 14 20.80 -8.81 -10.25
CA CYS A 14 21.92 -8.57 -9.36
C CYS A 14 23.20 -9.06 -10.06
N ASN A 15 24.19 -8.18 -10.20
CA ASN A 15 25.60 -8.57 -10.21
C ASN A 15 26.40 -7.45 -9.54
N HIS A 16 27.15 -7.87 -8.52
CA HIS A 16 28.25 -7.14 -7.92
C HIS A 16 29.29 -6.83 -9.01
N ASP A 17 29.84 -5.62 -9.04
CA ASP A 17 31.27 -5.42 -8.79
C ASP A 17 31.66 -3.95 -8.59
N VAL A 18 32.70 -3.82 -7.79
CA VAL A 18 33.29 -2.69 -7.08
C VAL A 18 33.93 -1.66 -8.02
N THR A 19 33.75 -0.34 -7.78
CA THR A 19 34.85 0.65 -7.54
C THR A 19 34.33 2.09 -7.38
N MET A 20 34.35 2.56 -6.13
CA MET A 20 34.88 3.84 -5.63
C MET A 20 34.75 5.12 -6.48
N ALA A 21 33.85 6.02 -6.07
CA ALA A 21 34.08 7.47 -6.05
C ALA A 21 33.07 8.18 -5.12
N THR A 22 33.44 8.31 -3.86
CA THR A 22 33.02 9.42 -2.96
C THR A 22 34.11 10.50 -3.05
N PRO A 23 33.84 11.82 -2.83
CA PRO A 23 33.13 12.25 -1.63
C PRO A 23 32.31 13.57 -1.63
N LEU A 24 31.51 13.68 -0.55
CA LEU A 24 31.27 14.87 0.30
C LEU A 24 30.16 15.90 -0.03
N PHE A 25 29.46 16.28 1.07
CA PHE A 25 28.46 17.35 1.33
C PHE A 25 27.02 17.14 0.81
N MET A 26 25.92 17.20 1.58
CA MET A 26 25.67 17.33 3.03
C MET A 26 24.36 16.60 3.36
N ALA A 27 24.38 15.80 4.41
CA ALA A 27 23.19 15.27 5.06
C ALA A 27 22.81 16.16 6.25
N SER A 28 21.60 16.70 6.26
CA SER A 28 20.95 17.22 7.46
C SER A 28 19.60 16.55 7.63
N ARG A 29 19.66 15.26 7.95
CA ARG A 29 18.54 14.47 8.45
C ARG A 29 18.49 14.71 9.95
N LEU A 30 17.53 15.53 10.39
CA LEU A 30 17.21 15.72 11.80
C LEU A 30 16.79 14.39 12.41
N HIS A 31 17.77 13.73 13.03
CA HIS A 31 17.57 12.73 14.04
C HIS A 31 17.08 13.46 15.29
N LYS A 32 15.78 13.37 15.61
CA LYS A 32 15.34 13.52 17.00
C LYS A 32 15.65 12.20 17.69
N PHE A 33 16.93 11.97 17.96
CA PHE A 33 17.38 11.12 19.06
C PHE A 33 16.94 11.82 20.34
N PHE A 34 16.05 11.17 21.09
CA PHE A 34 15.72 11.59 22.43
C PHE A 34 16.96 11.31 23.30
N SER A 35 17.60 12.37 23.76
CA SER A 35 18.65 12.34 24.76
C SER A 35 18.07 11.82 26.07
N VAL A 36 18.32 10.56 26.40
CA VAL A 36 18.27 10.13 27.79
C VAL A 36 19.67 10.37 28.34
N THR A 37 19.74 11.34 29.24
CA THR A 37 20.89 11.71 30.04
C THR A 37 21.55 10.49 30.65
N MET A 38 22.86 10.36 30.40
CA MET A 38 23.72 9.48 31.16
C MET A 38 23.72 9.90 32.63
N ASN A 39 23.06 9.13 33.49
CA ASN A 39 23.41 9.13 34.90
C ASN A 39 24.53 8.10 35.11
N SER A 40 25.72 8.67 35.30
CA SER A 40 26.89 8.04 35.87
C SER A 40 26.54 7.29 37.15
N TYR A 41 26.76 5.97 37.16
CA TYR A 41 27.12 5.25 38.36
C TYR A 41 28.32 4.37 38.01
N GLY A 42 29.50 4.87 38.37
CA GLY A 42 30.73 4.10 38.32
C GLY A 42 30.73 2.99 39.37
N GLN A 43 31.34 1.86 39.03
CA GLN A 43 32.60 1.37 39.61
C GLN A 43 32.85 -0.06 39.09
N ASN A 44 34.07 -0.25 38.62
CA ASN A 44 34.68 -1.47 38.09
C ASN A 44 34.44 -2.72 38.94
N ARG A 45 34.28 -3.90 38.32
CA ARG A 45 34.85 -5.16 38.83
C ARG A 45 35.31 -6.05 37.69
N GLY A 46 36.55 -6.52 37.80
CA GLY A 46 37.32 -7.16 36.76
C GLY A 46 36.67 -8.39 36.13
N MET A 47 37.02 -8.59 34.86
CA MET A 47 36.62 -9.71 34.03
C MET A 47 37.38 -10.97 34.46
N LYS A 48 36.93 -11.64 35.54
CA LYS A 48 37.38 -13.00 35.85
C LYS A 48 36.67 -13.96 34.90
N ARG A 49 37.42 -14.54 33.96
CA ARG A 49 37.00 -15.70 33.16
C ARG A 49 36.57 -16.79 34.15
N LYS A 50 35.27 -17.08 34.28
CA LYS A 50 34.79 -18.22 35.06
C LYS A 50 34.61 -19.42 34.14
N ALA A 51 35.27 -20.50 34.55
CA ALA A 51 35.22 -21.83 33.96
C ALA A 51 33.78 -22.37 33.86
N ASN A 52 33.58 -23.31 32.94
CA ASN A 52 32.36 -24.07 32.65
C ASN A 52 31.33 -24.11 33.79
N VAL A 53 30.21 -23.40 33.61
CA VAL A 53 29.03 -23.48 34.48
C VAL A 53 27.87 -24.11 33.70
N LEU A 54 27.85 -25.43 33.70
CA LEU A 54 26.69 -26.29 33.48
C LEU A 54 26.78 -27.29 34.66
N LEU A 55 25.86 -27.46 35.60
CA LEU A 55 24.42 -27.25 35.69
C LEU A 55 24.02 -27.11 37.17
N GLU A 56 23.71 -25.92 37.64
CA GLU A 56 22.79 -25.79 38.79
C GLU A 56 21.74 -24.74 38.43
N ARG A 57 20.47 -25.14 38.49
CA ARG A 57 19.35 -24.20 38.32
C ARG A 57 19.48 -23.14 39.41
N PRO A 58 19.52 -21.85 39.07
CA PRO A 58 19.65 -20.81 40.09
C PRO A 58 18.48 -20.91 41.07
N LYS A 59 18.81 -21.03 42.37
CA LYS A 59 17.83 -21.18 43.47
C LYS A 59 17.03 -19.90 43.68
N GLU A 60 17.59 -18.75 43.29
CA GLU A 60 16.97 -17.43 43.36
C GLU A 60 17.23 -16.64 42.08
N VAL A 61 16.25 -15.82 41.68
CA VAL A 61 16.36 -14.94 40.51
C VAL A 61 16.40 -13.50 40.99
N GLY A 62 17.44 -12.76 40.60
CA GLY A 62 17.55 -11.33 40.87
C GLY A 62 16.46 -10.56 40.11
N ILE A 63 15.38 -10.20 40.80
CA ILE A 63 14.17 -9.60 40.22
C ILE A 63 14.50 -8.34 39.42
N MET A 64 15.32 -7.44 39.96
CA MET A 64 15.69 -6.19 39.30
C MET A 64 16.48 -6.40 38.01
N GLN A 65 17.44 -7.33 38.01
CA GLN A 65 18.23 -7.66 36.82
C GLN A 65 17.36 -8.33 35.75
N TYR A 66 16.46 -9.22 36.17
CA TYR A 66 15.52 -9.88 35.26
C TYR A 66 14.54 -8.87 34.64
N ALA A 67 13.95 -8.00 35.46
CA ALA A 67 13.05 -6.93 35.00
C ALA A 67 13.76 -5.97 34.04
N GLN A 68 14.99 -5.56 34.37
CA GLN A 68 15.78 -4.68 33.51
C GLN A 68 16.15 -5.36 32.18
N SER A 69 16.47 -6.65 32.18
CA SER A 69 16.75 -7.41 30.95
C SER A 69 15.53 -7.52 30.02
N ARG A 70 14.31 -7.51 30.57
CA ARG A 70 13.04 -7.66 29.84
C ARG A 70 12.29 -6.36 29.61
N ALA A 71 12.73 -5.24 30.20
CA ALA A 71 12.04 -3.96 30.13
C ALA A 71 11.76 -3.52 28.68
N ASN A 72 12.77 -3.62 27.81
CA ASN A 72 12.65 -3.26 26.39
C ASN A 72 11.65 -4.14 25.63
N GLU A 73 11.57 -5.43 25.96
CA GLU A 73 10.63 -6.37 25.33
C GLU A 73 9.19 -6.07 25.74
N ILE A 74 8.98 -5.80 27.03
CA ILE A 74 7.67 -5.42 27.58
C ILE A 74 7.22 -4.08 26.99
N GLU A 75 8.12 -3.12 26.87
CA GLU A 75 7.83 -1.83 26.24
C GLU A 75 7.46 -2.00 24.76
N ALA A 76 8.27 -2.73 23.98
CA ALA A 76 7.98 -3.01 22.58
C ALA A 76 6.63 -3.72 22.39
N LEU A 77 6.32 -4.70 23.25
CA LEU A 77 5.03 -5.39 23.25
C LEU A 77 3.87 -4.43 23.56
N ALA A 78 4.02 -3.58 24.57
CA ALA A 78 3.01 -2.61 24.95
C ALA A 78 2.74 -1.58 23.85
N GLU A 79 3.78 -1.13 23.14
CA GLU A 79 3.62 -0.24 21.98
C GLU A 79 2.86 -0.90 20.84
N GLU A 80 3.14 -2.16 20.53
CA GLU A 80 2.48 -2.86 19.43
C GLU A 80 1.00 -3.17 19.74
N ILE A 81 0.71 -3.54 20.99
CA ILE A 81 -0.67 -3.68 21.48
C ILE A 81 -1.42 -2.36 21.32
N LYS A 82 -0.82 -1.22 21.69
CA LYS A 82 -1.46 0.11 21.52
C LYS A 82 -1.80 0.42 20.06
N LYS A 83 -0.95 0.05 19.10
CA LYS A 83 -1.22 0.27 17.66
C LYS A 83 -2.41 -0.54 17.16
N ASN A 84 -2.61 -1.74 17.71
CA ASN A 84 -3.64 -2.70 17.30
C ASN A 84 -4.97 -2.54 18.08
N THR A 85 -4.93 -2.08 19.33
CA THR A 85 -6.06 -2.10 20.29
C THR A 85 -6.93 -0.83 20.23
N GLY A 86 -7.26 -0.36 19.03
CA GLY A 86 -8.28 0.69 18.89
C GLY A 86 -9.69 0.10 18.83
N ALA A 87 -10.70 0.81 19.35
CA ALA A 87 -12.13 0.57 19.10
C ALA A 87 -12.48 0.87 17.63
N ARG A 88 -11.88 0.09 16.73
CA ARG A 88 -11.94 0.24 15.28
C ARG A 88 -12.97 -0.74 14.76
N LYS A 89 -13.96 -0.24 14.00
CA LYS A 89 -14.87 -1.11 13.25
C LYS A 89 -14.08 -2.11 12.42
N VAL A 90 -14.61 -3.31 12.17
CA VAL A 90 -13.91 -4.37 11.43
C VAL A 90 -13.30 -3.87 10.12
N PHE A 91 -13.98 -2.97 9.40
CA PHE A 91 -13.47 -2.42 8.12
C PHE A 91 -12.28 -1.46 8.26
N GLN A 92 -12.00 -0.93 9.45
CA GLN A 92 -10.86 -0.07 9.72
C GLN A 92 -9.57 -0.86 10.03
N SER A 93 -9.66 -2.16 10.31
CA SER A 93 -8.49 -3.03 10.45
C SER A 93 -7.72 -3.19 9.13
N LEU A 94 -8.40 -3.05 7.98
CA LEU A 94 -7.78 -3.25 6.68
C LEU A 94 -6.77 -2.14 6.34
N PRO A 95 -5.71 -2.45 5.58
CA PRO A 95 -4.85 -1.44 4.95
C PRO A 95 -5.66 -0.46 4.08
N ILE A 96 -5.23 0.80 4.02
CA ILE A 96 -5.96 1.89 3.34
C ILE A 96 -6.30 1.53 1.88
N HIS A 97 -5.34 0.96 1.13
CA HIS A 97 -5.52 0.61 -0.29
C HIS A 97 -6.55 -0.52 -0.52
N MET A 98 -6.89 -1.30 0.51
CA MET A 98 -7.93 -2.34 0.44
C MET A 98 -9.31 -1.82 0.84
N ARG A 99 -9.39 -0.71 1.59
CA ARG A 99 -10.65 -0.19 2.11
C ARG A 99 -11.57 0.28 0.99
N ARG A 100 -12.86 -0.02 1.10
CA ARG A 100 -13.92 0.46 0.20
C ARG A 100 -14.97 1.20 1.00
N ARG A 101 -15.42 2.35 0.50
CA ARG A 101 -16.47 3.18 1.14
C ARG A 101 -17.79 2.42 1.36
N ALA A 102 -18.05 1.41 0.52
CA ALA A 102 -19.28 0.61 0.59
C ALA A 102 -19.26 -0.51 1.63
N MET A 103 -18.13 -0.75 2.32
CA MET A 103 -18.03 -1.82 3.34
C MET A 103 -18.96 -1.60 4.53
N SER A 104 -19.33 -0.36 4.85
CA SER A 104 -20.21 -0.03 5.97
C SER A 104 -21.63 -0.58 5.82
N HIS A 105 -22.14 -0.66 4.58
CA HIS A 105 -23.51 -1.10 4.29
C HIS A 105 -23.57 -2.37 3.43
N ASN A 106 -22.44 -2.81 2.87
CA ASN A 106 -22.37 -4.03 2.07
C ASN A 106 -21.21 -4.90 2.54
N ILE A 107 -21.54 -5.91 3.34
CA ILE A 107 -20.59 -6.86 3.94
C ILE A 107 -19.80 -7.63 2.88
N LYS A 108 -20.38 -7.90 1.71
CA LYS A 108 -19.72 -8.65 0.62
C LYS A 108 -18.49 -7.92 0.04
N ARG A 109 -18.27 -6.64 0.39
CA ARG A 109 -17.07 -5.88 0.00
C ARG A 109 -15.86 -6.15 0.88
N LEU A 110 -16.02 -6.83 2.02
CA LEU A 110 -14.95 -7.25 2.91
C LEU A 110 -14.37 -8.60 2.49
N PRO A 111 -13.09 -8.90 2.82
CA PRO A 111 -12.51 -10.23 2.71
C PRO A 111 -13.35 -11.27 3.49
N ARG A 112 -13.51 -12.48 2.94
CA ARG A 112 -14.41 -13.52 3.50
C ARG A 112 -14.16 -13.82 4.98
N ARG A 113 -12.90 -13.86 5.41
CA ARG A 113 -12.49 -14.04 6.81
C ARG A 113 -13.11 -13.00 7.77
N LEU A 114 -13.23 -11.75 7.33
CA LEU A 114 -13.75 -10.64 8.13
C LEU A 114 -15.28 -10.47 8.01
N GLN A 115 -15.92 -11.15 7.06
CA GLN A 115 -17.37 -10.99 6.82
C GLN A 115 -18.21 -11.49 8.00
N ASN A 116 -17.80 -12.56 8.67
CA ASN A 116 -18.54 -13.13 9.81
C ASN A 116 -18.56 -12.15 11.00
N ILE A 117 -17.42 -11.51 11.27
CA ILE A 117 -17.28 -10.52 12.34
C ILE A 117 -18.11 -9.27 12.00
N ALA A 118 -17.99 -8.79 10.75
CA ALA A 118 -18.74 -7.62 10.28
C ALA A 118 -20.26 -7.85 10.25
N ARG A 119 -20.72 -9.08 10.01
CA ARG A 119 -22.16 -9.41 10.06
C ARG A 119 -22.72 -9.22 11.47
N LYS A 120 -22.01 -9.74 12.48
CA LYS A 120 -22.37 -9.53 13.89
C LYS A 120 -22.41 -8.05 14.29
N GLU A 121 -21.56 -7.21 13.69
CA GLU A 121 -21.62 -5.75 13.90
C GLU A 121 -22.78 -5.09 13.13
N TYR A 122 -23.10 -5.58 11.94
CA TYR A 122 -24.10 -5.02 11.05
C TYR A 122 -25.53 -5.31 11.53
N ASP A 123 -25.79 -6.51 12.05
CA ASP A 123 -27.11 -6.91 12.54
C ASP A 123 -27.57 -6.06 13.74
N LYS A 124 -26.64 -5.36 14.40
CA LYS A 124 -26.91 -4.39 15.47
C LYS A 124 -27.41 -3.03 14.96
N ILE A 125 -27.35 -2.78 13.65
CA ILE A 125 -27.68 -1.50 13.03
C ILE A 125 -29.09 -1.59 12.44
N THR A 126 -30.03 -0.82 12.98
CA THR A 126 -31.38 -0.67 12.40
C THR A 126 -31.29 0.24 11.17
N SER A 127 -31.89 -0.17 10.04
CA SER A 127 -31.80 0.60 8.78
C SER A 127 -33.12 1.26 8.41
N ASN A 128 -33.12 2.58 8.22
CA ASN A 128 -34.23 3.30 7.58
C ASN A 128 -34.25 3.05 6.06
N PRO A 129 -35.43 2.90 5.44
CA PRO A 129 -35.56 2.67 4.01
C PRO A 129 -35.08 3.88 3.20
N LYS A 130 -34.47 3.62 2.04
CA LYS A 130 -33.89 4.63 1.14
C LYS A 130 -34.75 4.85 -0.10
N ARG A 131 -34.70 6.10 -0.58
CA ARG A 131 -35.25 6.61 -1.85
C ARG A 131 -34.93 5.72 -3.07
N PRO A 132 -35.74 5.78 -4.14
CA PRO A 132 -35.72 4.83 -5.26
C PRO A 132 -34.37 4.64 -5.96
N SER A 133 -34.20 3.42 -6.47
CA SER A 133 -32.91 2.83 -6.80
C SER A 133 -32.29 3.37 -8.09
N ARG A 134 -31.06 3.89 -7.95
CA ARG A 134 -30.14 4.20 -9.08
C ARG A 134 -29.93 3.02 -10.04
N ARG A 135 -30.32 1.79 -9.65
CA ARG A 135 -30.29 0.58 -10.46
C ARG A 135 -31.12 0.69 -11.74
N HIS A 136 -32.28 1.35 -11.71
CA HIS A 136 -33.17 1.42 -12.87
C HIS A 136 -32.53 2.22 -14.04
N ARG A 137 -31.90 3.35 -13.74
CA ARG A 137 -31.20 4.19 -14.74
C ARG A 137 -29.93 3.57 -15.33
N ARG A 138 -29.46 2.44 -14.80
CA ARG A 138 -28.20 1.78 -15.20
C ARG A 138 -28.44 0.41 -15.84
N ARG A 139 -29.60 0.21 -16.47
CA ARG A 139 -29.87 -1.00 -17.25
C ARG A 139 -28.89 -1.10 -18.44
N PRO A 140 -28.44 -2.31 -18.81
CA PRO A 140 -27.41 -2.48 -19.84
C PRO A 140 -27.75 -1.83 -21.19
N LYS A 141 -29.02 -1.91 -21.63
CA LYS A 141 -29.49 -1.28 -22.87
C LYS A 141 -29.21 0.23 -22.89
N ASN A 142 -29.70 0.93 -21.87
CA ASN A 142 -29.51 2.38 -21.73
C ASN A 142 -28.03 2.77 -21.57
N LEU A 143 -27.19 1.87 -21.05
CA LEU A 143 -25.78 2.12 -20.85
C LEU A 143 -25.00 2.12 -22.17
N LEU A 144 -25.34 1.22 -23.10
CA LEU A 144 -24.68 1.13 -24.41
C LEU A 144 -25.03 2.34 -25.28
N GLU A 145 -26.31 2.71 -25.34
CA GLU A 145 -26.79 3.92 -26.04
C GLU A 145 -26.10 5.18 -25.50
N GLU A 146 -25.96 5.28 -24.18
CA GLU A 146 -25.27 6.39 -23.52
C GLU A 146 -23.76 6.39 -23.81
N TYR A 147 -23.12 5.24 -23.96
CA TYR A 147 -21.72 5.15 -24.37
C TYR A 147 -21.52 5.60 -25.81
N GLN A 148 -22.36 5.12 -26.74
CA GLN A 148 -22.33 5.55 -28.13
C GLN A 148 -22.54 7.07 -28.25
N ARG A 149 -23.49 7.63 -27.49
CA ARG A 149 -23.73 9.08 -27.43
C ARG A 149 -22.49 9.84 -26.96
N ARG A 150 -21.76 9.34 -25.95
CA ARG A 150 -20.56 9.99 -25.40
C ARG A 150 -19.33 9.87 -26.31
N GLN A 151 -19.21 8.77 -27.06
CA GLN A 151 -18.10 8.56 -28.01
C GLN A 151 -18.15 9.51 -29.21
N ARG A 152 -19.29 10.16 -29.49
CA ARG A 152 -19.42 11.14 -30.59
C ARG A 152 -18.48 12.34 -30.45
N LYS A 153 -18.16 12.75 -29.21
CA LYS A 153 -17.34 13.95 -28.96
C LYS A 153 -15.84 13.66 -29.03
N HIS A 154 -15.40 12.53 -28.45
CA HIS A 154 -13.99 12.15 -28.37
C HIS A 154 -13.83 10.66 -28.56
N ILE A 155 -12.72 10.27 -29.17
CA ILE A 155 -12.38 8.87 -29.37
C ILE A 155 -12.00 8.27 -28.02
N TRP A 156 -12.64 7.16 -27.69
CA TRP A 156 -12.36 6.38 -26.48
C TRP A 156 -11.35 5.28 -26.81
N LEU A 157 -10.39 5.08 -25.91
CA LEU A 157 -9.49 3.93 -25.96
C LEU A 157 -10.25 2.63 -25.71
N GLU A 158 -9.73 1.49 -26.17
CA GLU A 158 -10.31 0.17 -25.90
C GLU A 158 -10.50 -0.08 -24.39
N THR A 159 -9.55 0.39 -23.59
CA THR A 159 -9.55 0.29 -22.13
C THR A 159 -10.17 1.51 -21.42
N HIS A 160 -10.92 2.35 -22.14
CA HIS A 160 -11.42 3.63 -21.64
C HIS A 160 -12.25 3.51 -20.36
N ILE A 161 -13.19 2.54 -20.31
CA ILE A 161 -14.06 2.33 -19.14
C ILE A 161 -13.23 2.01 -17.89
N TRP A 162 -12.17 1.21 -18.04
CA TRP A 162 -11.30 0.83 -16.93
C TRP A 162 -10.53 2.04 -16.41
N HIS A 163 -9.96 2.84 -17.32
CA HIS A 163 -9.21 4.05 -17.00
C HIS A 163 -10.11 5.13 -16.40
N ALA A 164 -11.28 5.40 -16.99
CA ALA A 164 -12.25 6.37 -16.47
C ALA A 164 -12.74 6.05 -15.05
N LYS A 165 -12.67 4.78 -14.63
CA LYS A 165 -13.03 4.35 -13.28
C LYS A 165 -11.94 4.62 -12.23
N ARG A 166 -10.68 4.72 -12.64
CA ARG A 166 -9.50 4.73 -11.75
C ARG A 166 -8.60 5.96 -11.90
N PHE A 167 -8.75 6.68 -13.01
CA PHE A 167 -7.94 7.84 -13.36
C PHE A 167 -8.85 9.04 -13.61
N LYS A 168 -8.28 10.23 -13.44
CA LYS A 168 -8.86 11.46 -13.96
C LYS A 168 -8.61 11.51 -15.46
N MET A 169 -9.67 11.66 -16.23
CA MET A 169 -9.62 11.65 -17.70
C MET A 169 -9.61 13.08 -18.23
N GLU A 170 -8.84 13.32 -19.28
CA GLU A 170 -8.71 14.61 -19.96
C GLU A 170 -8.88 14.44 -21.47
N ASP A 171 -9.34 15.50 -22.15
CA ASP A 171 -9.47 15.54 -23.60
C ASP A 171 -8.16 16.07 -24.20
N ARG A 172 -7.45 15.27 -25.00
CA ARG A 172 -6.24 15.70 -25.73
C ARG A 172 -6.19 15.05 -27.11
N TRP A 173 -5.85 15.85 -28.13
CA TRP A 173 -5.68 15.40 -29.52
C TRP A 173 -6.88 14.63 -30.11
N GLY A 174 -8.11 14.99 -29.69
CA GLY A 174 -9.34 14.29 -30.10
C GLY A 174 -9.62 12.98 -29.34
N TYR A 175 -8.75 12.57 -28.42
CA TYR A 175 -8.91 11.39 -27.57
C TYR A 175 -9.24 11.76 -26.12
N ARG A 176 -9.96 10.87 -25.42
CA ARG A 176 -10.17 10.95 -23.98
C ARG A 176 -9.18 10.04 -23.25
N ILE A 177 -8.08 10.62 -22.75
CA ILE A 177 -6.94 9.90 -22.16
C ILE A 177 -6.87 10.02 -20.63
N PRO A 178 -6.29 9.04 -19.92
CA PRO A 178 -6.04 9.14 -18.49
C PRO A 178 -4.85 10.08 -18.20
N LEU A 179 -5.06 11.03 -17.29
CA LEU A 179 -4.03 11.99 -16.85
C LEU A 179 -3.28 11.49 -15.60
N HIS A 180 -3.99 11.24 -14.50
CA HIS A 180 -3.39 10.76 -13.25
C HIS A 180 -4.37 9.88 -12.45
N SER A 181 -3.84 8.98 -11.62
CA SER A 181 -4.64 8.09 -10.78
C SER A 181 -5.47 8.88 -9.77
N THR A 182 -6.66 8.40 -9.42
CA THR A 182 -7.46 9.00 -8.34
C THR A 182 -6.83 8.81 -6.96
N ASP A 183 -5.97 7.80 -6.80
CA ASP A 183 -5.22 7.55 -5.57
C ASP A 183 -3.88 8.30 -5.58
N LYS A 184 -3.53 8.88 -4.43
CA LYS A 184 -2.24 9.56 -4.20
C LYS A 184 -1.11 8.54 -4.15
N SER A 185 -0.63 8.12 -5.31
CA SER A 185 0.27 6.97 -5.48
C SER A 185 1.63 7.30 -6.11
N ILE A 186 1.98 8.58 -6.29
CA ILE A 186 3.23 9.00 -6.98
C ILE A 186 4.48 8.33 -6.39
N LYS A 187 4.68 8.43 -5.06
CA LYS A 187 5.83 7.80 -4.38
C LYS A 187 5.79 6.27 -4.46
N ALA A 188 4.59 5.70 -4.44
CA ALA A 188 4.42 4.26 -4.56
C ALA A 188 4.75 3.78 -5.97
N CYS A 189 4.34 4.51 -7.01
CA CYS A 189 4.72 4.24 -8.40
C CYS A 189 6.23 4.33 -8.58
N TYR A 190 6.88 5.37 -8.06
CA TYR A 190 8.34 5.50 -8.14
C TYR A 190 9.06 4.30 -7.50
N ARG A 191 8.66 3.91 -6.29
CA ARG A 191 9.21 2.72 -5.61
C ARG A 191 8.90 1.43 -6.38
N ALA A 192 7.74 1.36 -7.04
CA ALA A 192 7.35 0.26 -7.89
C ALA A 192 8.18 0.16 -9.15
N THR A 193 8.56 1.27 -9.77
CA THR A 193 9.44 1.27 -10.93
C THR A 193 10.82 0.67 -10.61
N GLN A 194 11.33 0.91 -9.39
CA GLN A 194 12.67 0.45 -8.97
C GLN A 194 12.69 -1.00 -8.47
N ASN A 195 11.66 -1.41 -7.72
CA ASN A 195 11.69 -2.68 -6.96
C ASN A 195 10.60 -3.68 -7.39
N TYR A 196 9.60 -3.23 -8.13
CA TYR A 196 8.42 -4.03 -8.47
C TYR A 196 8.11 -3.92 -9.97
N CYS A 197 6.95 -4.43 -10.40
CA CYS A 197 6.48 -4.28 -11.77
C CYS A 197 5.42 -3.18 -11.87
N GLN A 198 5.45 -2.46 -12.99
CA GLN A 198 4.43 -1.46 -13.33
C GLN A 198 4.06 -1.62 -14.80
N ILE A 199 2.75 -1.61 -15.09
CA ILE A 199 2.24 -1.68 -16.45
C ILE A 199 1.73 -0.30 -16.84
N GLN A 200 2.18 0.17 -18.00
CA GLN A 200 1.67 1.38 -18.62
C GLN A 200 0.95 1.02 -19.93
N VAL A 201 -0.20 1.63 -20.16
CA VAL A 201 -1.03 1.37 -21.33
C VAL A 201 -0.90 2.56 -22.28
N ASN A 202 -0.08 2.42 -23.32
CA ASN A 202 0.17 3.44 -24.34
C ASN A 202 -0.61 3.11 -25.61
N VAL A 203 -1.76 3.77 -25.82
CA VAL A 203 -2.74 3.36 -26.86
C VAL A 203 -2.89 4.40 -27.98
N TYR A 204 -2.30 5.58 -27.84
CA TYR A 204 -2.44 6.68 -28.81
C TYR A 204 -1.28 6.76 -29.83
N ILE A 205 -0.36 5.80 -29.82
CA ILE A 205 0.76 5.76 -30.78
C ILE A 205 0.24 5.19 -32.10
N ARG A 206 0.12 6.04 -33.13
CA ARG A 206 -0.28 5.61 -34.48
C ARG A 206 0.94 5.12 -35.25
N ILE A 207 1.02 3.82 -35.47
CA ILE A 207 2.03 3.22 -36.35
C ILE A 207 1.53 3.27 -37.79
N LYS A 208 2.31 3.87 -38.68
CA LYS A 208 2.09 3.78 -40.13
C LYS A 208 3.01 2.71 -40.69
N ARG A 209 2.44 1.68 -41.30
CA ARG A 209 3.20 0.68 -42.05
C ARG A 209 3.39 1.22 -43.46
N VAL A 210 4.64 1.38 -43.87
CA VAL A 210 4.99 1.72 -45.26
C VAL A 210 5.41 0.41 -45.91
N ASN A 211 4.65 -0.02 -46.92
CA ASN A 211 5.02 -1.16 -47.73
C ASN A 211 5.74 -0.60 -48.96
N VAL A 212 7.01 -0.94 -49.11
CA VAL A 212 7.78 -0.69 -50.33
C VAL A 212 7.64 -1.93 -51.20
N TYR A 213 7.03 -1.78 -52.37
CA TYR A 213 6.98 -2.82 -53.39
C TYR A 213 8.19 -2.60 -54.31
N ILE A 214 9.03 -3.64 -54.45
CA ILE A 214 10.13 -3.71 -55.42
C ILE A 214 9.59 -4.43 -56.66
#